data_AF-A0A127P9N7-F1
#
_entry.id   AF-A0A127P9N7-F1
#
_cell.length_a   1.000
_cell.length_b   1.000
_cell.length_c   1.000
_cell.angle_alpha   90.00
_cell.angle_beta   90.00
_cell.angle_gamma   90.00
#
_symmetry.space_group_name_H-M   'P 1'
#
loop_
_entity.id
_entity.type
_entity.pdbx_description
1 polymer ?
#
loop_
_entity_poly.entity_id
_entity_poly.type
_entity_poly.pdbx_seq_one_letter_code
_entity_poly.pdbx_strand_id
1 'polypeptide(L)'
;MPFLSGTSRQPHSILKVILSTTYFLPKPAPRLRLKHCLSCLLLLAGSSALLAKNEPAKPAAVEAALPFASRQAALSALPPLMLWVGERPDDVRAWISGSARQATQKGSADNQPAPSIQDQRMGVAVLDTTILLRDGSATVRRRQQPLQLPPAWYAQNGVQQKAPLVTIVHIDMARGARKPQLNEKQKKTIVNAVVAAAARSPSQVVQLDFEVMHSQKPFLADVVKRSRDALPANVALSITALASWCVGDAWLADLPADEVVPIAFRMTGDAGRMRDVLNHEGHFPRPECQPSLGLSLDEQPWPNKLRSQRLYLYNRNVWSGTPMAGWAVRLGAIFP
;
A
#
# COMPACT_ATOMS: atom_id res chain seq x y z
N MET A 1 -0.90 -65.88 24.11
CA MET A 1 0.02 -66.46 23.12
C MET A 1 1.04 -65.39 22.73
N PRO A 2 2.34 -65.71 22.80
CA PRO A 2 3.45 -64.79 22.55
C PRO A 2 3.84 -64.77 21.06
N PHE A 3 4.77 -63.91 20.65
CA PHE A 3 5.98 -64.24 19.85
C PHE A 3 6.72 -62.96 19.36
N LEU A 4 7.94 -62.80 19.93
CA LEU A 4 9.24 -62.44 19.32
C LEU A 4 9.47 -61.15 18.48
N SER A 5 10.32 -60.29 19.05
CA SER A 5 11.72 -59.99 18.67
C SER A 5 12.13 -59.62 17.23
N GLY A 6 12.92 -58.54 17.10
CA GLY A 6 14.01 -58.50 16.10
C GLY A 6 14.56 -57.12 15.66
N THR A 7 15.63 -56.67 16.32
CA THR A 7 16.89 -56.05 15.78
C THR A 7 16.84 -55.11 14.55
N SER A 8 17.23 -53.84 14.64
CA SER A 8 18.61 -53.29 14.55
C SER A 8 19.37 -53.57 13.24
N ARG A 9 19.62 -52.53 12.42
CA ARG A 9 20.99 -52.11 12.01
C ARG A 9 21.02 -50.77 11.24
N GLN A 10 22.16 -50.13 11.44
CA GLN A 10 22.64 -48.78 11.14
C GLN A 10 23.10 -48.58 9.66
N PRO A 11 23.61 -47.38 9.28
CA PRO A 11 23.51 -46.81 7.94
C PRO A 11 24.73 -47.06 7.04
N HIS A 12 24.56 -46.81 5.73
CA HIS A 12 25.66 -46.73 4.78
C HIS A 12 26.16 -45.29 4.64
N SER A 13 27.39 -45.08 5.09
CA SER A 13 28.34 -44.08 4.60
C SER A 13 28.99 -44.60 3.31
N ILE A 14 29.33 -43.72 2.35
CA ILE A 14 30.71 -43.54 1.84
C ILE A 14 30.77 -42.52 0.69
N LEU A 15 31.85 -41.75 0.81
CA LEU A 15 32.47 -40.68 0.02
C LEU A 15 32.89 -40.97 -1.44
N LYS A 16 33.19 -39.86 -2.13
CA LYS A 16 34.08 -39.61 -3.30
C LYS A 16 33.43 -39.86 -4.67
N VAL A 17 33.57 -38.97 -5.67
CA VAL A 17 34.81 -38.75 -6.44
C VAL A 17 34.64 -37.56 -7.43
N ILE A 18 35.60 -36.62 -7.39
CA ILE A 18 36.28 -35.87 -8.49
C ILE A 18 35.59 -34.72 -9.27
N LEU A 19 36.15 -33.53 -9.01
CA LEU A 19 36.59 -32.42 -9.90
C LEU A 19 36.39 -32.56 -11.41
N SER A 20 35.82 -31.54 -12.05
CA SER A 20 36.44 -30.99 -13.26
C SER A 20 36.18 -29.50 -13.40
N THR A 21 37.29 -28.79 -13.50
CA THR A 21 37.44 -27.34 -13.64
C THR A 21 37.64 -27.06 -15.12
N THR A 22 36.81 -26.23 -15.75
CA THR A 22 37.22 -25.54 -16.99
C THR A 22 36.74 -24.11 -17.00
N TYR A 23 37.75 -23.23 -16.98
CA TYR A 23 37.70 -21.80 -17.17
C TYR A 23 37.29 -21.47 -18.62
N PHE A 24 36.39 -20.51 -18.80
CA PHE A 24 36.29 -19.73 -20.04
C PHE A 24 36.09 -18.25 -19.69
N LEU A 25 37.15 -17.48 -19.92
CA LEU A 25 37.17 -16.01 -19.91
C LEU A 25 37.47 -15.50 -21.34
N PRO A 26 37.26 -14.20 -21.64
CA PRO A 26 36.65 -13.73 -22.87
C PRO A 26 37.66 -13.27 -23.94
N LYS A 27 37.19 -13.18 -25.19
CA LYS A 27 37.90 -12.53 -26.31
C LYS A 27 37.64 -11.01 -26.35
N PRO A 28 38.65 -10.16 -26.64
CA PRO A 28 38.49 -8.72 -26.80
C PRO A 28 38.36 -8.24 -28.26
N ALA A 29 37.62 -7.13 -28.41
CA ALA A 29 37.67 -5.99 -29.36
C ALA A 29 38.01 -6.17 -30.87
N PRO A 30 37.51 -5.23 -31.70
CA PRO A 30 38.44 -4.20 -32.15
C PRO A 30 37.91 -2.77 -32.09
N ARG A 31 38.87 -1.85 -31.91
CA ARG A 31 38.76 -0.39 -31.93
C ARG A 31 38.67 0.12 -33.37
N LEU A 32 37.78 1.08 -33.65
CA LEU A 32 37.91 2.00 -34.78
C LEU A 32 38.45 3.35 -34.27
N ARG A 33 39.55 3.79 -34.90
CA ARG A 33 40.14 5.13 -34.84
C ARG A 33 39.92 5.86 -36.17
N LEU A 34 40.18 7.18 -36.15
CA LEU A 34 40.39 8.17 -37.24
C LEU A 34 39.14 8.98 -37.64
N LYS A 35 39.18 10.30 -37.89
CA LYS A 35 40.27 11.30 -37.87
C LYS A 35 39.62 12.70 -37.90
N HIS A 36 40.26 13.64 -37.18
CA HIS A 36 40.46 15.07 -37.48
C HIS A 36 39.53 15.79 -38.47
N CYS A 37 38.97 16.92 -38.04
CA CYS A 37 38.99 18.14 -38.86
C CYS A 37 39.06 19.38 -37.96
N LEU A 38 40.29 19.85 -37.74
CA LEU A 38 40.60 21.22 -37.29
C LEU A 38 40.79 22.03 -38.57
N SER A 39 40.15 23.20 -38.70
CA SER A 39 40.71 24.46 -39.25
C SER A 39 39.59 25.40 -39.66
N CYS A 40 39.47 26.53 -38.94
CA CYS A 40 39.56 27.88 -39.50
C CYS A 40 39.27 28.89 -38.39
N LEU A 41 40.33 29.29 -37.69
CA LEU A 41 40.44 30.64 -37.13
C LEU A 41 40.62 31.61 -38.31
N LEU A 42 39.96 32.76 -38.28
CA LEU A 42 40.60 34.09 -38.29
C LEU A 42 39.54 35.20 -38.24
N LEU A 43 39.71 36.03 -37.19
CA LEU A 43 39.52 37.49 -37.15
C LEU A 43 38.16 38.09 -37.52
N LEU A 44 37.54 38.74 -36.52
CA LEU A 44 37.41 40.20 -36.52
C LEU A 44 37.16 40.69 -35.10
N ALA A 45 38.12 41.44 -34.58
CA ALA A 45 37.97 42.28 -33.41
C ALA A 45 37.16 43.52 -33.79
N GLY A 46 36.29 43.97 -32.89
CA GLY A 46 35.76 45.33 -32.93
C GLY A 46 34.32 45.45 -32.45
N SER A 47 34.17 46.25 -31.39
CA SER A 47 32.97 47.01 -30.99
C SER A 47 32.17 46.45 -29.82
N SER A 48 32.58 46.91 -28.64
CA SER A 48 31.74 47.07 -27.46
C SER A 48 30.60 48.05 -27.79
N ALA A 49 29.37 47.56 -27.90
CA ALA A 49 28.16 48.39 -27.80
C ALA A 49 26.95 47.54 -27.41
N LEU A 50 26.49 47.75 -26.17
CA LEU A 50 25.10 47.74 -25.72
C LEU A 50 24.09 46.92 -26.57
N LEU A 51 23.79 45.72 -26.09
CA LEU A 51 22.48 45.10 -26.29
C LEU A 51 22.23 44.12 -25.14
N ALA A 52 21.66 44.64 -24.06
CA ALA A 52 21.03 43.85 -23.02
C ALA A 52 19.88 43.07 -23.65
N LYS A 53 20.16 41.83 -24.09
CA LYS A 53 19.12 40.86 -24.40
C LYS A 53 18.56 40.40 -23.07
N ASN A 54 17.32 40.78 -22.79
CA ASN A 54 16.46 40.12 -21.82
C ASN A 54 16.39 38.64 -22.19
N GLU A 55 17.17 37.80 -21.51
CA GLU A 55 16.85 36.39 -21.44
C GLU A 55 15.54 36.25 -20.67
N PRO A 56 14.52 35.57 -21.21
CA PRO A 56 13.34 35.26 -20.43
C PRO A 56 13.80 34.31 -19.32
N ALA A 57 13.69 34.79 -18.08
CA ALA A 57 13.90 33.97 -16.90
C ALA A 57 13.10 32.66 -17.06
N LYS A 58 13.82 31.54 -17.06
CA LYS A 58 13.25 30.21 -16.93
C LYS A 58 12.25 30.28 -15.77
N PRO A 59 10.95 30.03 -15.97
CA PRO A 59 10.01 30.04 -14.87
C PRO A 59 10.52 29.02 -13.86
N ALA A 60 10.86 29.50 -12.66
CA ALA A 60 11.07 28.63 -11.53
C ALA A 60 9.85 27.72 -11.48
N ALA A 61 10.06 26.41 -11.65
CA ALA A 61 9.02 25.45 -11.40
C ALA A 61 8.56 25.75 -9.98
N VAL A 62 7.34 26.27 -9.84
CA VAL A 62 6.69 26.40 -8.55
C VAL A 62 6.59 24.97 -8.05
N GLU A 63 7.54 24.59 -7.22
CA GLU A 63 7.53 23.32 -6.52
C GLU A 63 6.28 23.36 -5.66
N ALA A 64 5.20 22.76 -6.18
CA ALA A 64 3.91 22.80 -5.55
C ALA A 64 4.09 22.25 -4.13
N ALA A 65 3.83 23.11 -3.15
CA ALA A 65 4.04 22.76 -1.75
C ALA A 65 3.33 21.43 -1.44
N LEU A 66 4.05 20.50 -0.81
CA LEU A 66 3.50 19.20 -0.47
C LEU A 66 2.27 19.38 0.43
N PRO A 67 1.21 18.58 0.24
CA PRO A 67 -0.06 18.75 0.96
C PRO A 67 0.07 18.71 2.49
N PHE A 68 0.95 17.86 3.00
CA PHE A 68 1.21 17.63 4.41
C PHE A 68 2.72 17.68 4.70
N ALA A 69 3.06 18.30 5.83
CA ALA A 69 4.44 18.54 6.24
C ALA A 69 5.15 17.29 6.78
N SER A 70 4.41 16.26 7.19
CA SER A 70 4.97 15.03 7.79
C SER A 70 4.07 13.81 7.55
N ARG A 71 4.66 12.61 7.75
CA ARG A 71 3.93 11.32 7.71
C ARG A 71 2.79 11.28 8.70
N GLN A 72 3.05 11.78 9.91
CA GLN A 72 2.04 11.85 10.97
C GLN A 72 0.89 12.78 10.59
N ALA A 73 1.19 13.94 9.99
CA ALA A 73 0.15 14.87 9.52
C ALA A 73 -0.70 14.25 8.41
N ALA A 74 -0.08 13.52 7.47
CA ALA A 74 -0.79 12.79 6.41
C ALA A 74 -1.74 11.72 6.99
N LEU A 75 -1.27 10.90 7.94
CA LEU A 75 -2.10 9.88 8.59
C LEU A 75 -3.21 10.46 9.47
N SER A 76 -2.92 11.52 10.23
CA SER A 76 -3.91 12.17 11.09
C SER A 76 -5.01 12.89 10.30
N ALA A 77 -4.74 13.28 9.06
CA ALA A 77 -5.73 13.86 8.15
C ALA A 77 -6.68 12.81 7.54
N LEU A 78 -6.37 11.51 7.65
CA LEU A 78 -7.30 10.47 7.20
C LEU A 78 -8.52 10.40 8.15
N PRO A 79 -9.73 10.21 7.59
CA PRO A 79 -10.95 10.11 8.38
C PRO A 79 -11.05 8.76 9.11
N PRO A 80 -11.82 8.69 10.20
CA PRO A 80 -11.91 7.50 11.04
C PRO A 80 -12.52 6.29 10.31
N LEU A 81 -13.24 6.50 9.20
CA LEU A 81 -13.76 5.44 8.37
C LEU A 81 -13.17 5.48 6.97
N MET A 82 -12.59 4.37 6.52
CA MET A 82 -12.02 4.21 5.20
C MET A 82 -12.76 3.09 4.47
N LEU A 83 -13.30 3.37 3.28
CA LEU A 83 -13.89 2.35 2.42
C LEU A 83 -12.78 1.67 1.62
N TRP A 84 -12.58 0.37 1.81
CA TRP A 84 -11.59 -0.42 1.09
C TRP A 84 -12.21 -0.93 -0.22
N VAL A 85 -11.71 -0.45 -1.36
CA VAL A 85 -12.31 -0.63 -2.69
C VAL A 85 -11.37 -1.42 -3.60
N GLY A 86 -11.83 -2.57 -4.09
CA GLY A 86 -11.06 -3.48 -4.94
C GLY A 86 -11.15 -3.23 -6.46
N GLU A 87 -10.77 -4.26 -7.23
CA GLU A 87 -10.78 -4.27 -8.71
C GLU A 87 -12.18 -4.48 -9.29
N ARG A 88 -13.12 -3.59 -9.00
CA ARG A 88 -14.47 -3.59 -9.59
C ARG A 88 -14.90 -2.18 -9.98
N PRO A 89 -15.80 -2.03 -10.98
CA PRO A 89 -16.49 -0.77 -11.18
C PRO A 89 -17.21 -0.40 -9.90
N ASP A 90 -16.94 0.79 -9.36
CA ASP A 90 -17.56 1.17 -8.10
C ASP A 90 -17.93 2.65 -8.05
N ASP A 91 -18.91 2.93 -7.21
CA ASP A 91 -19.40 4.26 -6.90
C ASP A 91 -19.61 4.40 -5.39
N VAL A 92 -18.69 5.13 -4.75
CA VAL A 92 -18.68 5.35 -3.31
C VAL A 92 -19.36 6.67 -2.92
N ARG A 93 -19.86 7.45 -3.90
CA ARG A 93 -20.44 8.78 -3.65
C ARG A 93 -21.63 8.73 -2.73
N ALA A 94 -22.49 7.71 -2.87
CA ALA A 94 -23.67 7.54 -2.03
C ALA A 94 -23.30 7.32 -0.55
N TRP A 95 -22.24 6.57 -0.28
CA TRP A 95 -21.72 6.39 1.07
C TRP A 95 -21.15 7.70 1.62
N ILE A 96 -20.21 8.31 0.89
CA ILE A 96 -19.51 9.49 1.40
C ILE A 96 -20.49 10.67 1.59
N SER A 97 -21.40 10.90 0.64
CA SER A 97 -22.39 11.98 0.72
C SER A 97 -23.48 11.73 1.78
N GLY A 98 -23.84 10.46 2.01
CA GLY A 98 -24.80 10.08 3.06
C GLY A 98 -24.28 10.41 4.46
N SER A 99 -22.97 10.25 4.69
CA SER A 99 -22.32 10.60 5.96
C SER A 99 -22.34 12.09 6.27
N ALA A 100 -22.16 12.94 5.25
CA ALA A 100 -22.18 14.39 5.39
C ALA A 100 -23.57 14.91 5.80
N ARG A 101 -24.64 14.35 5.22
CA ARG A 101 -26.03 14.76 5.51
C ARG A 101 -26.47 14.44 6.93
N GLN A 102 -26.02 13.32 7.51
CA GLN A 102 -26.31 12.96 8.91
C GLN A 102 -25.62 13.90 9.90
N ALA A 103 -24.42 14.41 9.58
CA ALA A 103 -23.72 15.37 10.42
C ALA A 103 -24.45 16.73 10.45
N THR A 104 -24.96 17.19 9.29
CA THR A 104 -25.73 18.43 9.19
C THR A 104 -27.13 18.35 9.79
N GLN A 105 -27.80 17.19 9.82
CA GLN A 105 -29.16 17.09 10.40
C GLN A 105 -29.19 17.21 11.94
N LYS A 106 -28.06 17.16 12.63
CA LYS A 106 -27.97 17.37 14.09
C LYS A 106 -27.84 18.85 14.49
N GLY A 107 -27.79 19.78 13.53
CA GLY A 107 -27.76 21.23 13.74
C GLY A 107 -28.54 21.96 12.65
N SER A 108 -29.53 22.75 13.04
CA SER A 108 -30.47 23.50 12.20
C SER A 108 -29.89 24.16 10.91
N ALA A 109 -30.73 24.18 9.87
CA ALA A 109 -30.81 25.09 8.72
C ALA A 109 -30.25 24.65 7.34
N ASP A 110 -31.15 24.73 6.34
CA ASP A 110 -31.06 24.43 4.90
C ASP A 110 -30.07 25.29 4.07
N ASN A 111 -28.98 25.79 4.65
CA ASN A 111 -28.01 26.60 3.91
C ASN A 111 -26.56 26.47 4.38
N GLN A 112 -26.23 25.38 5.09
CA GLN A 112 -24.85 25.10 5.44
C GLN A 112 -24.05 24.72 4.18
N PRO A 113 -22.89 25.35 3.93
CA PRO A 113 -22.00 24.93 2.85
C PRO A 113 -21.62 23.45 3.04
N ALA A 114 -21.42 22.73 1.93
CA ALA A 114 -20.95 21.35 2.00
C ALA A 114 -19.68 21.28 2.87
N PRO A 115 -19.54 20.27 3.76
CA PRO A 115 -18.39 20.15 4.64
C PRO A 115 -17.09 20.17 3.81
N SER A 116 -16.05 20.81 4.34
CA SER A 116 -14.76 20.82 3.66
C SER A 116 -14.26 19.39 3.46
N ILE A 117 -13.37 19.17 2.49
CA ILE A 117 -12.86 17.82 2.18
C ILE A 117 -12.21 17.15 3.41
N GLN A 118 -11.69 17.95 4.34
CA GLN A 118 -11.06 17.49 5.58
C GLN A 118 -12.06 17.20 6.71
N ASP A 119 -13.26 17.79 6.65
CA ASP A 119 -14.33 17.54 7.64
C ASP A 119 -15.12 16.26 7.33
N GLN A 120 -14.83 15.62 6.21
CA GLN A 120 -15.48 14.37 5.83
C GLN A 120 -15.09 13.26 6.79
N ARG A 121 -16.08 12.54 7.30
CA ARG A 121 -15.87 11.42 8.23
C ARG A 121 -15.56 10.09 7.53
N MET A 122 -15.55 10.09 6.20
CA MET A 122 -15.31 8.90 5.38
C MET A 122 -14.29 9.19 4.28
N GLY A 123 -13.37 8.25 4.07
CA GLY A 123 -12.35 8.26 3.04
C GLY A 123 -12.37 6.97 2.23
N VAL A 124 -11.45 6.84 1.29
CA VAL A 124 -11.36 5.68 0.39
C VAL A 124 -9.93 5.15 0.37
N ALA A 125 -9.77 3.86 0.61
CA ALA A 125 -8.54 3.14 0.30
C ALA A 125 -8.81 2.32 -0.97
N VAL A 126 -8.21 2.69 -2.09
CA VAL A 126 -8.51 2.11 -3.41
C VAL A 126 -7.37 1.25 -3.90
N LEU A 127 -7.69 0.06 -4.41
CA LEU A 127 -6.75 -0.76 -5.17
C LEU A 127 -6.22 0.05 -6.35
N ASP A 128 -4.94 0.38 -6.31
CA ASP A 128 -4.29 1.19 -7.32
C ASP A 128 -3.48 0.27 -8.24
N THR A 129 -2.75 -0.67 -7.66
CA THR A 129 -1.85 -1.56 -8.38
C THR A 129 -1.94 -2.99 -7.83
N THR A 130 -1.99 -3.99 -8.70
CA THR A 130 -1.82 -5.40 -8.37
C THR A 130 -0.47 -5.91 -8.88
N ILE A 131 0.24 -6.66 -8.06
CA ILE A 131 1.48 -7.33 -8.44
C ILE A 131 1.28 -8.84 -8.28
N LEU A 132 1.44 -9.59 -9.37
CA LEU A 132 1.48 -11.06 -9.31
C LEU A 132 2.93 -11.53 -9.29
N LEU A 133 3.35 -12.15 -8.18
CA LEU A 133 4.63 -12.82 -8.05
C LEU A 133 4.52 -14.26 -8.55
N ARG A 134 5.35 -14.62 -9.54
CA ARG A 134 5.35 -15.95 -10.16
C ARG A 134 6.75 -16.31 -10.64
N ASP A 135 7.19 -17.52 -10.33
CA ASP A 135 8.54 -18.00 -10.66
C ASP A 135 9.59 -16.95 -10.21
N GLY A 136 10.56 -16.61 -11.07
CA GLY A 136 11.53 -15.54 -10.80
C GLY A 136 11.07 -14.13 -11.20
N SER A 137 9.77 -13.93 -11.47
CA SER A 137 9.23 -12.70 -12.07
C SER A 137 8.09 -12.07 -11.26
N ALA A 138 7.81 -10.80 -11.55
CA ALA A 138 6.67 -10.07 -11.01
C ALA A 138 5.98 -9.32 -12.15
N THR A 139 4.66 -9.48 -12.27
CA THR A 139 3.84 -8.75 -13.26
C THR A 139 3.04 -7.68 -12.54
N VAL A 140 3.12 -6.45 -13.01
CA VAL A 140 2.44 -5.28 -12.43
C VAL A 140 1.25 -4.92 -13.30
N ARG A 141 0.08 -4.70 -12.70
CA ARG A 141 -1.12 -4.25 -13.38
C ARG A 141 -1.76 -3.09 -12.61
N ARG A 142 -2.02 -1.99 -13.30
CA ARG A 142 -2.83 -0.87 -12.79
C ARG A 142 -4.28 -1.31 -12.68
N ARG A 143 -5.03 -0.75 -11.73
CA ARG A 143 -6.49 -0.84 -11.73
C ARG A 143 -7.04 -0.40 -13.08
N GLN A 144 -7.93 -1.21 -13.65
CA GLN A 144 -8.55 -1.01 -14.97
C GLN A 144 -10.01 -0.59 -14.87
N GLN A 145 -10.65 -0.86 -13.73
CA GLN A 145 -12.06 -0.56 -13.53
C GLN A 145 -12.28 0.91 -13.17
N PRO A 146 -13.44 1.53 -13.45
CA PRO A 146 -13.73 2.91 -13.08
C PRO A 146 -14.08 3.04 -11.59
N LEU A 147 -13.71 4.15 -10.94
CA LEU A 147 -14.14 4.50 -9.57
C LEU A 147 -14.76 5.89 -9.57
N GLN A 148 -16.00 6.00 -9.11
CA GLN A 148 -16.68 7.28 -8.95
C GLN A 148 -16.48 7.78 -7.52
N LEU A 149 -15.76 8.89 -7.40
CA LEU A 149 -15.49 9.61 -6.16
C LEU A 149 -16.41 10.85 -6.06
N PRO A 150 -16.59 11.43 -4.86
CA PRO A 150 -17.36 12.67 -4.69
C PRO A 150 -16.89 13.75 -5.67
N PRO A 151 -17.81 14.45 -6.38
CA PRO A 151 -17.44 15.53 -7.29
C PRO A 151 -16.59 16.61 -6.61
N ALA A 152 -16.86 16.89 -5.33
CA ALA A 152 -16.11 17.83 -4.51
C ALA A 152 -14.64 17.44 -4.27
N TRP A 153 -14.24 16.19 -4.58
CA TRP A 153 -12.85 15.77 -4.51
C TRP A 153 -12.08 16.03 -5.81
N TYR A 154 -12.73 16.50 -6.87
CA TYR A 154 -12.06 16.82 -8.13
C TYR A 154 -11.83 18.32 -8.28
N ALA A 155 -10.68 18.69 -8.82
CA ALA A 155 -10.37 20.00 -9.38
C ALA A 155 -10.11 19.86 -10.88
N GLN A 156 -9.77 20.96 -11.55
CA GLN A 156 -9.52 21.00 -13.00
C GLN A 156 -8.51 19.93 -13.47
N ASN A 157 -7.52 19.60 -12.64
CA ASN A 157 -6.42 18.70 -12.99
C ASN A 157 -6.50 17.31 -12.32
N GLY A 158 -7.70 16.86 -11.92
CA GLY A 158 -7.92 15.56 -11.31
C GLY A 158 -8.28 15.64 -9.83
N VAL A 159 -7.98 14.59 -9.06
CA VAL A 159 -8.31 14.55 -7.63
C VAL A 159 -7.51 15.62 -6.88
N GLN A 160 -8.21 16.42 -6.08
CA GLN A 160 -7.64 17.50 -5.28
C GLN A 160 -6.61 16.97 -4.29
N GLN A 161 -5.57 17.75 -4.06
CA GLN A 161 -4.64 17.50 -2.96
C GLN A 161 -5.39 17.44 -1.63
N LYS A 162 -4.95 16.59 -0.71
CA LYS A 162 -5.59 16.35 0.59
C LYS A 162 -6.94 15.62 0.55
N ALA A 163 -7.41 15.18 -0.63
CA ALA A 163 -8.54 14.24 -0.67
C ALA A 163 -8.20 12.99 0.15
N PRO A 164 -9.12 12.48 0.99
CA PRO A 164 -8.87 11.32 1.85
C PRO A 164 -8.93 10.01 1.04
N LEU A 165 -8.03 9.90 0.07
CA LEU A 165 -7.87 8.80 -0.86
C LEU A 165 -6.48 8.20 -0.67
N VAL A 166 -6.43 6.93 -0.26
CA VAL A 166 -5.21 6.13 -0.10
C VAL A 166 -5.09 5.16 -1.26
N THR A 167 -3.93 5.11 -1.91
CA THR A 167 -3.64 4.12 -2.96
C THR A 167 -3.12 2.82 -2.35
N ILE A 168 -3.69 1.68 -2.76
CA ILE A 168 -3.28 0.35 -2.30
C ILE A 168 -2.46 -0.36 -3.39
N VAL A 169 -1.31 -0.91 -3.01
CA VAL A 169 -0.57 -1.89 -3.79
C VAL A 169 -0.83 -3.27 -3.23
N HIS A 170 -1.61 -4.08 -3.94
CA HIS A 170 -1.90 -5.46 -3.57
C HIS A 170 -0.92 -6.43 -4.20
N ILE A 171 -0.44 -7.41 -3.44
CA ILE A 171 0.49 -8.43 -3.91
C ILE A 171 -0.14 -9.81 -3.79
N ASP A 172 -0.24 -10.46 -4.94
CA ASP A 172 -0.63 -11.85 -5.08
C ASP A 172 0.59 -12.74 -5.33
N MET A 173 0.51 -13.98 -4.84
CA MET A 173 1.50 -15.02 -5.11
C MET A 173 0.88 -16.19 -5.86
N ALA A 174 1.51 -16.55 -6.98
CA ALA A 174 1.19 -17.80 -7.67
C ALA A 174 1.43 -19.00 -6.74
N ARG A 175 0.56 -20.01 -6.85
CA ARG A 175 0.61 -21.24 -6.04
C ARG A 175 1.10 -22.44 -6.86
N GLY A 176 1.45 -23.53 -6.19
CA GLY A 176 1.84 -24.80 -6.81
C GLY A 176 3.18 -24.72 -7.55
N ALA A 177 3.26 -25.32 -8.74
CA ALA A 177 4.50 -25.45 -9.51
C ALA A 177 5.15 -24.12 -9.91
N ARG A 178 4.39 -23.02 -9.92
CA ARG A 178 4.87 -21.68 -10.31
C ARG A 178 5.04 -20.72 -9.15
N LYS A 179 5.29 -21.26 -7.94
CA LYS A 179 5.51 -20.47 -6.73
C LYS A 179 6.61 -19.42 -6.94
N PRO A 180 6.50 -18.22 -6.35
CA PRO A 180 7.52 -17.19 -6.49
C PRO A 180 8.84 -17.61 -5.83
N GLN A 181 9.94 -17.15 -6.40
CA GLN A 181 11.29 -17.35 -5.84
C GLN A 181 11.64 -16.39 -4.70
N LEU A 182 10.85 -15.32 -4.52
CA LEU A 182 11.08 -14.25 -3.54
C LEU A 182 12.47 -13.60 -3.68
N ASN A 183 12.86 -13.32 -4.92
CA ASN A 183 14.19 -12.84 -5.28
C ASN A 183 14.28 -11.29 -5.35
N GLU A 184 15.49 -10.76 -5.54
CA GLU A 184 15.73 -9.30 -5.61
C GLU A 184 14.95 -8.60 -6.74
N LYS A 185 14.72 -9.27 -7.88
CA LYS A 185 13.92 -8.71 -8.97
C LYS A 185 12.48 -8.46 -8.51
N GLN A 186 11.90 -9.41 -7.79
CA GLN A 186 10.54 -9.29 -7.25
C GLN A 186 10.46 -8.19 -6.18
N LYS A 187 11.42 -8.11 -5.25
CA LYS A 187 11.48 -7.03 -4.25
C LYS A 187 11.54 -5.65 -4.92
N LYS A 188 12.44 -5.48 -5.91
CA LYS A 188 12.58 -4.22 -6.65
C LYS A 188 11.30 -3.84 -7.37
N THR A 189 10.62 -4.79 -7.99
CA THR A 189 9.31 -4.53 -8.64
C THR A 189 8.27 -4.04 -7.64
N ILE A 190 8.22 -4.63 -6.44
CA ILE A 190 7.30 -4.21 -5.38
C ILE A 190 7.61 -2.78 -4.93
N VAL A 191 8.86 -2.50 -4.58
CA VAL A 191 9.29 -1.17 -4.10
C VAL A 191 8.97 -0.09 -5.15
N ASN A 192 9.27 -0.35 -6.42
CA ASN A 192 8.95 0.58 -7.50
C ASN A 192 7.44 0.84 -7.64
N ALA A 193 6.62 -0.20 -7.48
CA ALA A 193 5.17 -0.06 -7.53
C ALA A 193 4.62 0.75 -6.34
N VAL A 194 5.16 0.56 -5.13
CA VAL A 194 4.82 1.34 -3.94
C VAL A 194 5.14 2.82 -4.14
N VAL A 195 6.35 3.14 -4.60
CA VAL A 195 6.75 4.53 -4.89
C VAL A 195 5.86 5.15 -5.97
N ALA A 196 5.55 4.40 -7.03
CA ALA A 196 4.67 4.89 -8.09
C ALA A 196 3.24 5.14 -7.57
N ALA A 197 2.71 4.27 -6.71
CA ALA A 197 1.38 4.43 -6.09
C ALA A 197 1.34 5.64 -5.17
N ALA A 198 2.36 5.82 -4.32
CA ALA A 198 2.50 6.99 -3.47
C ALA A 198 2.45 8.31 -4.24
N ALA A 199 3.11 8.40 -5.40
CA ALA A 199 3.09 9.60 -6.24
C ALA A 199 1.69 9.96 -6.79
N ARG A 200 0.76 8.99 -6.81
CA ARG A 200 -0.64 9.19 -7.21
C ARG A 200 -1.58 9.39 -6.04
N SER A 201 -1.11 9.26 -4.80
CA SER A 201 -1.93 9.36 -3.60
C SER A 201 -2.06 10.83 -3.16
N PRO A 202 -3.25 11.45 -3.27
CA PRO A 202 -3.45 12.85 -2.86
C PRO A 202 -3.39 13.03 -1.33
N SER A 203 -3.55 11.94 -0.57
CA SER A 203 -3.43 11.93 0.90
C SER A 203 -1.99 11.83 1.37
N GLN A 204 -1.02 11.60 0.47
CA GLN A 204 0.35 11.23 0.82
C GLN A 204 0.46 9.99 1.71
N VAL A 205 -0.47 9.05 1.55
CA VAL A 205 -0.44 7.73 2.20
C VAL A 205 -0.52 6.66 1.11
N VAL A 206 0.37 5.67 1.17
CA VAL A 206 0.31 4.46 0.35
C VAL A 206 0.16 3.25 1.25
N GLN A 207 -0.72 2.32 0.87
CA GLN A 207 -0.91 1.08 1.61
C GLN A 207 -0.33 -0.10 0.83
N LEU A 208 0.52 -0.88 1.46
CA LEU A 208 1.01 -2.16 0.94
C LEU A 208 0.14 -3.28 1.51
N ASP A 209 -0.59 -3.96 0.64
CA ASP A 209 -1.41 -5.10 0.99
C ASP A 209 -0.73 -6.40 0.54
N PHE A 210 -0.11 -7.11 1.48
CA PHE A 210 0.64 -8.33 1.18
C PHE A 210 0.60 -9.35 2.32
N GLU A 211 -0.21 -10.38 2.13
CA GLU A 211 -0.31 -11.50 3.05
C GLU A 211 0.81 -12.52 2.79
N VAL A 212 1.57 -12.85 3.83
CA VAL A 212 2.69 -13.79 3.75
C VAL A 212 2.61 -14.90 4.79
N MET A 213 3.16 -16.07 4.46
CA MET A 213 3.35 -17.14 5.43
C MET A 213 4.48 -16.79 6.42
N HIS A 214 4.56 -17.50 7.54
CA HIS A 214 5.61 -17.28 8.54
C HIS A 214 7.03 -17.33 7.93
N SER A 215 7.30 -18.31 7.05
CA SER A 215 8.59 -18.46 6.36
C SER A 215 8.92 -17.32 5.37
N GLN A 216 7.94 -16.50 5.02
CA GLN A 216 8.05 -15.42 4.05
C GLN A 216 8.10 -14.03 4.73
N LYS A 217 7.95 -13.97 6.06
CA LYS A 217 8.09 -12.71 6.83
C LYS A 217 9.42 -11.98 6.57
N PRO A 218 10.60 -12.64 6.47
CA PRO A 218 11.84 -11.92 6.16
C PRO A 218 11.81 -11.22 4.80
N PHE A 219 11.11 -11.80 3.82
CA PHE A 219 10.94 -11.16 2.51
C PHE A 219 10.06 -9.91 2.61
N LEU A 220 8.92 -10.00 3.31
CA LEU A 220 8.06 -8.84 3.54
C LEU A 220 8.77 -7.75 4.34
N ALA A 221 9.52 -8.10 5.39
CA ALA A 221 10.28 -7.14 6.19
C ALA A 221 11.30 -6.36 5.35
N ASP A 222 12.05 -7.04 4.48
CA ASP A 222 13.00 -6.39 3.56
C ASP A 222 12.29 -5.49 2.54
N VAL A 223 11.13 -5.92 2.02
CA VAL A 223 10.30 -5.11 1.12
C VAL A 223 9.77 -3.85 1.82
N VAL A 224 9.26 -3.96 3.05
CA VAL A 224 8.74 -2.81 3.82
C VAL A 224 9.87 -1.82 4.09
N LYS A 225 11.04 -2.31 4.55
CA LYS A 225 12.20 -1.46 4.80
C LYS A 225 12.64 -0.72 3.54
N ARG A 226 12.82 -1.42 2.42
CA ARG A 226 13.24 -0.78 1.16
C ARG A 226 12.19 0.16 0.59
N SER A 227 10.90 -0.15 0.78
CA SER A 227 9.82 0.75 0.40
C SER A 227 9.87 2.02 1.23
N ARG A 228 10.09 1.90 2.54
CA ARG A 228 10.24 3.07 3.41
C ARG A 228 11.43 3.93 3.02
N ASP A 229 12.58 3.30 2.76
CA ASP A 229 13.83 3.96 2.33
C ASP A 229 13.67 4.70 0.99
N ALA A 230 12.82 4.19 0.09
CA ALA A 230 12.60 4.76 -1.24
C ALA A 230 11.49 5.83 -1.31
N LEU A 231 10.59 5.88 -0.32
CA LEU A 231 9.48 6.82 -0.28
C LEU A 231 9.92 8.18 0.29
N PRO A 232 9.35 9.31 -0.19
CA PRO A 232 9.61 10.63 0.40
C PRO A 232 9.34 10.67 1.90
N ALA A 233 10.12 11.47 2.64
CA ALA A 233 10.12 11.50 4.10
C ALA A 233 8.77 11.93 4.72
N ASN A 234 7.90 12.59 3.96
CA ASN A 234 6.55 13.01 4.37
C ASN A 234 5.40 12.15 3.83
N VAL A 235 5.69 11.10 3.06
CA VAL A 235 4.67 10.14 2.61
C VAL A 235 4.58 9.01 3.61
N ALA A 236 3.41 8.70 4.14
CA ALA A 236 3.22 7.59 5.08
C ALA A 236 3.08 6.24 4.36
N LEU A 237 3.68 5.20 4.95
CA LEU A 237 3.58 3.81 4.51
C LEU A 237 2.67 3.04 5.48
N SER A 238 1.47 2.71 5.02
CA SER A 238 0.55 1.80 5.71
C SER A 238 0.77 0.37 5.20
N ILE A 239 0.62 -0.64 6.06
CA ILE A 239 0.65 -2.06 5.65
C ILE A 239 -0.58 -2.80 6.17
N THR A 240 -1.09 -3.76 5.40
CA THR A 240 -2.05 -4.73 5.96
C THR A 240 -1.31 -5.81 6.74
N ALA A 241 -1.97 -6.35 7.76
CA ALA A 241 -1.48 -7.47 8.53
C ALA A 241 -2.56 -8.54 8.66
N LEU A 242 -2.18 -9.81 8.62
CA LEU A 242 -3.08 -10.87 9.07
C LEU A 242 -3.35 -10.67 10.57
N ALA A 243 -4.62 -10.82 11.00
CA ALA A 243 -5.00 -10.71 12.41
C ALA A 243 -4.14 -11.58 13.35
N SER A 244 -3.71 -12.75 12.88
CA SER A 244 -2.85 -13.66 13.63
C SER A 244 -1.46 -13.08 13.95
N TRP A 245 -0.94 -12.18 13.11
CA TRP A 245 0.32 -11.48 13.39
C TRP A 245 0.19 -10.51 14.56
N CYS A 246 -1.01 -9.98 14.77
CA CYS A 246 -1.31 -9.03 15.83
C CYS A 246 -1.61 -9.67 17.19
N VAL A 247 -1.59 -11.02 17.27
CA VAL A 247 -1.72 -11.79 18.51
C VAL A 247 -0.47 -12.64 18.78
N GLY A 248 0.20 -13.09 17.72
CA GLY A 248 1.38 -13.96 17.77
C GLY A 248 2.67 -13.26 18.17
N ASP A 249 3.77 -13.51 17.46
CA ASP A 249 5.10 -12.95 17.69
C ASP A 249 5.18 -11.43 17.41
N ALA A 250 6.09 -10.72 18.08
CA ALA A 250 6.22 -9.26 18.05
C ALA A 250 6.95 -8.71 16.81
N TRP A 251 7.00 -9.47 15.70
CA TRP A 251 7.86 -9.16 14.56
C TRP A 251 7.43 -7.91 13.76
N LEU A 252 6.19 -7.45 13.94
CA LEU A 252 5.68 -6.22 13.30
C LEU A 252 6.29 -4.96 13.92
N ALA A 253 6.69 -5.00 15.19
CA ALA A 253 7.27 -3.84 15.89
C ALA A 253 8.58 -3.33 15.27
N ASP A 254 9.31 -4.20 14.58
CA ASP A 254 10.57 -3.86 13.91
C ASP A 254 10.37 -3.35 12.47
N LEU A 255 9.14 -3.37 11.94
CA LEU A 255 8.85 -2.92 10.59
C LEU A 255 8.73 -1.40 10.56
N PRO A 256 9.38 -0.71 9.60
CA PRO A 256 9.31 0.75 9.49
C PRO A 256 8.05 1.18 8.71
N ALA A 257 6.88 0.67 9.13
CA ALA A 257 5.57 1.10 8.67
C ALA A 257 5.03 2.18 9.62
N ASP A 258 4.32 3.17 9.06
CA ASP A 258 3.71 4.25 9.83
C ASP A 258 2.30 3.88 10.33
N GLU A 259 1.65 2.91 9.69
CA GLU A 259 0.37 2.34 10.11
C GLU A 259 0.36 0.83 9.81
N VAL A 260 -0.19 0.04 10.74
CA VAL A 260 -0.51 -1.37 10.51
C VAL A 260 -2.02 -1.54 10.58
N VAL A 261 -2.61 -2.17 9.56
CA VAL A 261 -4.05 -2.42 9.45
C VAL A 261 -4.30 -3.92 9.53
N PRO A 262 -4.65 -4.46 10.72
CA PRO A 262 -5.01 -5.86 10.88
C PRO A 262 -6.31 -6.16 10.13
N ILE A 263 -6.29 -7.13 9.23
CA ILE A 263 -7.46 -7.59 8.49
C ILE A 263 -8.19 -8.64 9.33
N ALA A 264 -9.24 -8.22 10.05
CA ALA A 264 -10.02 -9.05 10.97
C ALA A 264 -11.27 -9.65 10.31
N PHE A 265 -11.11 -10.16 9.10
CA PHE A 265 -12.15 -10.87 8.36
C PHE A 265 -11.51 -11.93 7.47
N ARG A 266 -12.31 -12.92 7.03
CA ARG A 266 -11.83 -14.07 6.26
C ARG A 266 -10.65 -14.78 6.91
N MET A 267 -10.57 -14.68 8.24
CA MET A 267 -9.53 -15.31 9.03
C MET A 267 -9.70 -16.82 8.84
N THR A 268 -8.73 -17.45 8.19
CA THR A 268 -8.67 -18.91 8.09
C THR A 268 -7.85 -19.46 9.26
N GLY A 269 -8.14 -20.68 9.70
CA GLY A 269 -7.51 -21.26 10.88
C GLY A 269 -8.12 -20.71 12.18
N ASP A 270 -7.32 -19.99 12.97
CA ASP A 270 -7.62 -19.60 14.37
C ASP A 270 -8.60 -18.41 14.50
N ALA A 271 -9.65 -18.39 13.67
CA ALA A 271 -10.60 -17.30 13.59
C ALA A 271 -11.41 -17.10 14.89
N GLY A 272 -11.65 -18.18 15.63
CA GLY A 272 -12.33 -18.15 16.93
C GLY A 272 -11.54 -17.33 17.95
N ARG A 273 -10.27 -17.68 18.17
CA ARG A 273 -9.39 -16.95 19.08
C ARG A 273 -9.27 -15.47 18.72
N MET A 274 -9.14 -15.14 17.43
CA MET A 274 -9.03 -13.75 17.00
C MET A 274 -10.31 -12.95 17.30
N ARG A 275 -11.48 -13.58 17.11
CA ARG A 275 -12.78 -12.97 17.47
C ARG A 275 -12.92 -12.81 18.97
N ASP A 276 -12.49 -13.78 19.77
CA ASP A 276 -12.55 -13.69 21.23
C ASP A 276 -11.70 -12.52 21.76
N VAL A 277 -10.48 -12.36 21.22
CA VAL A 277 -9.62 -11.20 21.53
C VAL A 277 -10.34 -9.89 21.23
N LEU A 278 -10.92 -9.74 20.04
CA LEU A 278 -11.62 -8.52 19.66
C LEU A 278 -12.90 -8.28 20.47
N ASN A 279 -13.64 -9.34 20.82
CA ASN A 279 -14.86 -9.22 21.62
C ASN A 279 -14.56 -8.81 23.07
N HIS A 280 -13.45 -9.28 23.63
CA HIS A 280 -13.05 -8.97 25.00
C HIS A 280 -12.38 -7.60 25.13
N GLU A 281 -11.35 -7.36 24.30
CA GLU A 281 -10.50 -6.17 24.41
C GLU A 281 -11.01 -4.99 23.56
N GLY A 282 -11.64 -5.30 22.42
CA GLY A 282 -12.02 -4.34 21.39
C GLY A 282 -10.88 -3.90 20.48
N HIS A 283 -9.68 -4.47 20.64
CA HIS A 283 -8.51 -4.26 19.79
C HIS A 283 -7.58 -5.48 19.86
N PHE A 284 -6.60 -5.56 18.96
CA PHE A 284 -5.53 -6.56 19.07
C PHE A 284 -4.47 -6.16 20.12
N PRO A 285 -3.77 -7.11 20.75
CA PRO A 285 -2.85 -6.81 21.84
C PRO A 285 -1.57 -6.09 21.41
N ARG A 286 -1.11 -6.28 20.17
CA ARG A 286 0.10 -5.62 19.64
C ARG A 286 -0.13 -4.11 19.48
N PRO A 287 0.69 -3.22 20.10
CA PRO A 287 0.50 -1.77 20.05
C PRO A 287 0.38 -1.21 18.63
N GLU A 288 1.21 -1.69 17.71
CA GLU A 288 1.21 -1.32 16.30
C GLU A 288 -0.11 -1.65 15.58
N CYS A 289 -0.85 -2.66 16.07
CA CYS A 289 -2.12 -3.13 15.51
C CYS A 289 -3.37 -2.50 16.16
N GLN A 290 -3.22 -1.66 17.19
CA GLN A 290 -4.36 -1.06 17.90
C GLN A 290 -5.03 0.11 17.15
N PRO A 291 -4.27 1.04 16.51
CA PRO A 291 -4.86 2.26 15.96
C PRO A 291 -5.85 2.01 14.82
N SER A 292 -5.65 0.95 14.03
CA SER A 292 -6.42 0.69 12.83
C SER A 292 -6.94 -0.74 12.81
N LEU A 293 -8.06 -0.98 12.12
CA LEU A 293 -8.68 -2.31 12.00
C LEU A 293 -9.45 -2.46 10.69
N GLY A 294 -9.23 -3.57 9.99
CA GLY A 294 -9.99 -3.98 8.81
C GLY A 294 -11.16 -4.89 9.18
N LEU A 295 -12.36 -4.59 8.71
CA LEU A 295 -13.58 -5.39 8.91
C LEU A 295 -14.31 -5.63 7.59
N SER A 296 -15.05 -6.74 7.48
CA SER A 296 -15.88 -7.03 6.31
C SER A 296 -17.35 -6.78 6.60
N LEU A 297 -18.05 -6.08 5.69
CA LEU A 297 -19.51 -5.91 5.78
C LEU A 297 -20.22 -7.28 5.81
N ASP A 298 -19.75 -8.25 5.04
CA ASP A 298 -20.36 -9.58 4.93
C ASP A 298 -20.04 -10.54 6.10
N GLU A 299 -19.25 -10.12 7.10
CA GLU A 299 -18.89 -10.96 8.26
C GLU A 299 -19.41 -10.37 9.57
N GLN A 300 -20.74 -10.39 9.70
CA GLN A 300 -21.46 -9.96 10.90
C GLN A 300 -21.80 -11.14 11.83
N PRO A 301 -22.03 -10.88 13.13
CA PRO A 301 -21.92 -9.58 13.82
C PRO A 301 -20.46 -9.16 14.03
N TRP A 302 -20.22 -7.84 14.09
CA TRP A 302 -18.94 -7.29 14.53
C TRP A 302 -18.84 -7.25 16.05
N PRO A 303 -17.63 -7.14 16.63
CA PRO A 303 -17.47 -6.93 18.06
C PRO A 303 -18.27 -5.72 18.55
N ASN A 304 -18.95 -5.88 19.68
CA ASN A 304 -19.84 -4.85 20.24
C ASN A 304 -19.10 -3.58 20.68
N LYS A 305 -17.79 -3.69 20.94
CA LYS A 305 -16.93 -2.57 21.30
C LYS A 305 -15.65 -2.67 20.48
N LEU A 306 -15.39 -1.66 19.68
CA LEU A 306 -14.13 -1.51 18.96
C LEU A 306 -13.39 -0.30 19.52
N ARG A 307 -12.07 -0.44 19.68
CA ARG A 307 -11.20 0.59 20.25
C ARG A 307 -10.09 0.99 19.28
N SER A 308 -10.39 0.96 17.99
CA SER A 308 -9.51 1.45 16.93
C SER A 308 -9.90 2.86 16.53
N GLN A 309 -8.89 3.71 16.28
CA GLN A 309 -9.08 5.08 15.80
C GLN A 309 -9.59 5.10 14.36
N ARG A 310 -9.18 4.11 13.56
CA ARG A 310 -9.54 4.01 12.15
C ARG A 310 -10.06 2.63 11.78
N LEU A 311 -11.20 2.59 11.10
CA LEU A 311 -11.75 1.37 10.54
C LEU A 311 -11.64 1.39 9.02
N TYR A 312 -11.11 0.30 8.47
CA TYR A 312 -11.12 0.01 7.05
C TYR A 312 -12.23 -1.00 6.78
N LEU A 313 -13.31 -0.56 6.15
CA LEU A 313 -14.43 -1.44 5.81
C LEU A 313 -14.19 -2.05 4.43
N TYR A 314 -14.19 -3.37 4.37
CA TYR A 314 -14.18 -4.15 3.15
C TYR A 314 -15.61 -4.54 2.78
N ASN A 315 -15.90 -4.50 1.49
CA ASN A 315 -17.13 -5.02 0.93
C ASN A 315 -16.84 -6.12 -0.10
N ARG A 316 -17.38 -7.32 0.11
CA ARG A 316 -17.31 -8.39 -0.91
C ARG A 316 -18.05 -8.00 -2.18
N ASN A 317 -19.07 -7.17 -2.08
CA ASN A 317 -19.88 -6.66 -3.19
C ASN A 317 -19.41 -5.27 -3.62
N VAL A 318 -20.00 -4.71 -4.68
CA VAL A 318 -19.76 -3.31 -5.05
C VAL A 318 -20.43 -2.37 -4.03
N TRP A 319 -19.77 -1.25 -3.71
CA TRP A 319 -20.32 -0.24 -2.79
C TRP A 319 -21.57 0.42 -3.35
N SER A 320 -21.63 0.62 -4.66
CA SER A 320 -22.79 1.15 -5.38
C SER A 320 -24.08 0.37 -5.13
N GLY A 321 -23.99 -0.94 -4.93
CA GLY A 321 -25.12 -1.84 -4.65
C GLY A 321 -25.41 -2.07 -3.18
N THR A 322 -24.70 -1.40 -2.26
CA THR A 322 -24.79 -1.65 -0.82
C THR A 322 -25.31 -0.39 -0.11
N PRO A 323 -26.61 -0.28 0.25
CA PRO A 323 -27.17 0.96 0.80
C PRO A 323 -26.65 1.26 2.21
N MET A 324 -26.20 2.50 2.46
CA MET A 324 -25.68 2.96 3.76
C MET A 324 -26.71 2.91 4.90
N ALA A 325 -28.00 3.09 4.61
CA ALA A 325 -29.05 3.19 5.63
C ALA A 325 -29.13 1.97 6.57
N GLY A 326 -28.83 0.76 6.06
CA GLY A 326 -28.75 -0.46 6.88
C GLY A 326 -27.53 -0.54 7.82
N TRP A 327 -26.58 0.38 7.67
CA TRP A 327 -25.28 0.37 8.36
C TRP A 327 -25.08 1.53 9.31
N ALA A 328 -25.78 2.65 9.11
CA ALA A 328 -25.59 3.88 9.89
C ALA A 328 -25.83 3.68 11.41
N VAL A 329 -26.86 2.93 11.80
CA VAL A 329 -27.14 2.61 13.21
C VAL A 329 -26.00 1.83 13.86
N ARG A 330 -25.35 0.94 13.09
CA ARG A 330 -24.30 0.05 13.60
C ARG A 330 -22.94 0.74 13.62
N LEU A 331 -22.64 1.57 12.61
CA LEU A 331 -21.44 2.41 12.62
C LEU A 331 -21.54 3.49 13.69
N GLY A 332 -22.72 4.07 13.93
CA GLY A 332 -22.96 5.00 15.04
C GLY A 332 -22.94 4.37 16.44
N ALA A 333 -23.05 3.05 16.55
CA ALA A 333 -22.82 2.34 17.81
C ALA A 333 -21.32 2.03 18.05
N ILE A 334 -20.53 2.04 16.97
CA ILE A 334 -19.08 1.74 16.98
C ILE A 334 -18.24 3.01 17.06
N PHE A 335 -18.76 4.13 16.54
CA PHE A 335 -18.16 5.45 16.66
C PHE A 335 -19.01 6.32 17.60
N PRO A 336 -18.42 6.96 18.63
CA PRO A 336 -19.15 7.87 19.51
C PRO A 336 -19.77 9.07 18.78
#